data_AF-A0A3C0K6F8-F1
#
_entry.id   AF-A0A3C0K6F8-F1
#
_cell.length_a   1.000
_cell.length_b   1.000
_cell.length_c   1.000
_cell.angle_alpha   90.00
_cell.angle_beta   90.00
_cell.angle_gamma   90.00
#
_symmetry.space_group_name_H-M   'P 1'
#
loop_
_entity.id
_entity.type
_entity.pdbx_description
1 polymer ?
#
loop_
_entity_poly.entity_id
_entity_poly.type
_entity_poly.pdbx_seq_one_letter_code
_entity_poly.pdbx_strand_id
1 'polypeptide(L)'
;MQIDNLTMDIYLISAVILAGFACGFINTIAGSGSLITLPLLIFLGLPANVANGTNRVAIAIQNIVGVASFSRQGVLNFRVAIIYAVPAVIGSIVGANIAVDVNSELMERVIGFVMVGMIPTIIWKPAKLIQKLVSYGDVKKRILNVIVFFAIGVHGGFIQAGVGVFLLIGLTIIGDLDLVESNSIKLFIILCFTLAALYVFLINGHVNWQYGLLLSVGNGSGALVGSRMAVKNGEKFVRAILIAVVVVSAIKLLGFGL
;
A
#
# COMPACT_ATOMS: atom_id res chain seq x y z
N MET A 1 15.18 -5.82 -33.36
CA MET A 1 16.44 -5.35 -32.74
C MET A 1 16.52 -5.99 -31.38
N GLN A 2 17.51 -6.87 -31.17
CA GLN A 2 17.76 -7.60 -29.92
C GLN A 2 17.80 -6.64 -28.74
N ILE A 3 17.01 -6.91 -27.70
CA ILE A 3 17.24 -6.33 -26.38
C ILE A 3 17.89 -7.45 -25.57
N ASP A 4 19.20 -7.29 -25.36
CA ASP A 4 19.96 -8.09 -24.43
C ASP A 4 19.34 -7.98 -23.02
N ASN A 5 18.81 -9.09 -22.54
CA ASN A 5 18.70 -9.34 -21.11
C ASN A 5 20.13 -9.33 -20.54
N LEU A 6 20.45 -8.41 -19.60
CA LEU A 6 21.10 -8.71 -18.30
C LEU A 6 21.81 -7.55 -17.59
N THR A 7 21.85 -6.32 -18.11
CA THR A 7 22.47 -5.22 -17.34
C THR A 7 21.48 -4.09 -17.14
N MET A 8 20.72 -4.16 -16.04
CA MET A 8 20.07 -2.97 -15.50
C MET A 8 21.17 -1.95 -15.19
N ASP A 9 21.04 -0.73 -15.70
CA ASP A 9 21.94 0.35 -15.35
C ASP A 9 21.93 0.56 -13.82
N ILE A 10 23.11 0.76 -13.23
CA ILE A 10 23.27 1.01 -11.79
C ILE A 10 22.42 2.20 -11.33
N TYR A 11 22.21 3.19 -12.21
CA TYR A 11 21.32 4.32 -11.94
C TYR A 11 19.87 3.87 -11.78
N LEU A 12 19.41 2.94 -12.62
CA LEU A 12 18.05 2.43 -12.58
C LEU A 12 17.82 1.54 -11.36
N ILE A 13 18.78 0.67 -11.03
CA ILE A 13 18.75 -0.14 -9.81
C ILE A 13 18.62 0.77 -8.58
N SER A 14 19.47 1.80 -8.51
CA SER A 14 19.47 2.76 -7.41
C SER A 14 18.14 3.51 -7.30
N ALA A 15 17.57 3.96 -8.43
CA ALA A 15 16.27 4.63 -8.46
C ALA A 15 15.13 3.73 -7.95
N VAL A 16 15.10 2.46 -8.36
CA VAL A 16 14.10 1.49 -7.90
C VAL A 16 14.23 1.24 -6.40
N ILE A 17 15.46 1.05 -5.89
CA ILE A 17 15.69 0.86 -4.44
C ILE A 17 15.28 2.10 -3.65
N LEU A 18 15.61 3.31 -4.12
CA LEU A 18 15.25 4.57 -3.44
C LEU A 18 13.73 4.80 -3.44
N ALA A 19 13.05 4.52 -4.55
CA ALA A 19 11.60 4.55 -4.61
C ALA A 19 10.97 3.52 -3.67
N GLY A 20 11.54 2.32 -3.61
CA GLY A 20 11.16 1.30 -2.64
C GLY A 20 11.35 1.76 -1.20
N PHE A 21 12.47 2.40 -0.89
CA PHE A 21 12.74 2.99 0.44
C PHE A 21 11.69 4.02 0.81
N ALA A 22 11.40 4.97 -0.09
CA ALA A 22 10.35 5.96 0.13
C ALA A 22 8.97 5.32 0.33
N CYS A 23 8.62 4.34 -0.51
CA CYS A 23 7.38 3.58 -0.39
C CYS A 23 7.27 2.85 0.95
N GLY A 24 8.32 2.13 1.34
CA GLY A 24 8.44 1.42 2.62
C GLY A 24 8.25 2.35 3.81
N PHE A 25 9.02 3.43 3.84
CA PHE A 25 8.96 4.43 4.91
C PHE A 25 7.56 5.04 5.03
N ILE A 26 6.97 5.51 3.91
CA ILE A 26 5.68 6.18 3.89
C ILE A 26 4.54 5.21 4.25
N ASN A 27 4.55 3.99 3.73
CA ASN A 27 3.52 3.01 4.06
C ASN A 27 3.59 2.57 5.52
N THR A 28 4.78 2.56 6.13
CA THR A 28 4.90 2.23 7.55
C THR A 28 4.27 3.30 8.44
N ILE A 29 4.53 4.59 8.18
CA ILE A 29 4.03 5.71 9.00
C ILE A 29 2.61 6.17 8.63
N ALA A 30 2.21 5.96 7.37
CA ALA A 30 0.95 6.40 6.78
C ALA A 30 0.37 5.28 5.91
N GLY A 31 -0.06 5.52 4.68
CA GLY A 31 -0.70 4.47 3.87
C GLY A 31 -0.68 4.68 2.35
N SER A 32 0.13 5.61 1.86
CA SER A 32 0.10 6.09 0.47
C SER A 32 1.41 5.85 -0.30
N GLY A 33 2.36 5.10 0.27
CA GLY A 33 3.69 4.88 -0.32
C GLY A 33 3.64 4.17 -1.67
N SER A 34 2.68 3.25 -1.87
CA SER A 34 2.52 2.54 -3.15
C SER A 34 2.12 3.45 -4.32
N LEU A 35 1.66 4.68 -4.04
CA LEU A 35 1.43 5.69 -5.07
C LEU A 35 2.74 6.14 -5.74
N ILE A 36 3.89 5.77 -5.19
CA ILE A 36 5.21 5.98 -5.80
C ILE A 36 5.59 4.80 -6.68
N THR A 37 5.47 3.57 -6.16
CA THR A 37 6.02 2.39 -6.82
C THR A 37 5.18 1.87 -7.98
N LEU A 38 3.85 1.96 -7.90
CA LEU A 38 2.98 1.55 -9.01
C LEU A 38 3.24 2.32 -10.32
N PRO A 39 3.19 3.66 -10.35
CA PRO A 39 3.47 4.39 -11.58
C PRO A 39 4.93 4.25 -12.01
N LEU A 40 5.88 4.15 -11.07
CA LEU A 40 7.28 3.88 -11.42
C LEU A 40 7.40 2.60 -12.22
N LEU A 41 6.83 1.49 -11.74
CA LEU A 41 6.87 0.21 -12.44
C LEU A 41 6.21 0.27 -13.82
N ILE A 42 5.10 1.00 -13.95
CA ILE A 42 4.45 1.23 -15.25
C ILE A 42 5.35 2.05 -16.18
N PHE A 43 6.01 3.09 -15.66
CA PHE A 43 6.94 3.92 -16.43
C PHE A 43 8.21 3.18 -16.85
N LEU A 44 8.59 2.13 -16.12
CA LEU A 44 9.65 1.19 -16.50
C LEU A 44 9.19 0.15 -17.53
N GLY A 45 7.97 0.28 -18.05
CA GLY A 45 7.43 -0.51 -19.15
C GLY A 45 6.68 -1.76 -18.72
N LEU A 46 6.41 -1.96 -17.41
CA LEU A 46 5.54 -3.06 -17.00
C LEU A 46 4.08 -2.75 -17.33
N PRO A 47 3.32 -3.71 -17.88
CA PRO A 47 1.86 -3.62 -17.93
C PRO A 47 1.29 -3.39 -16.53
N ALA A 48 0.25 -2.56 -16.39
CA ALA A 48 -0.24 -2.13 -15.07
C ALA A 48 -0.71 -3.26 -14.16
N ASN A 49 -1.30 -4.33 -14.71
CA ASN A 49 -1.63 -5.54 -13.96
C ASN A 49 -0.37 -6.25 -13.42
N VAL A 50 0.70 -6.35 -14.22
CA VAL A 50 2.00 -6.89 -13.79
C VAL A 50 2.68 -5.97 -12.77
N ALA A 51 2.61 -4.65 -12.95
CA ALA A 51 3.12 -3.68 -11.98
C ALA A 51 2.42 -3.82 -10.62
N ASN A 52 1.10 -3.98 -10.63
CA ASN A 52 0.29 -4.17 -9.43
C ASN A 52 0.67 -5.46 -8.68
N GLY A 53 0.82 -6.59 -9.39
CA GLY A 53 1.29 -7.84 -8.78
C GLY A 53 2.74 -7.79 -8.31
N THR A 54 3.64 -7.20 -9.12
CA THR A 54 5.06 -7.00 -8.78
C THR A 54 5.25 -6.19 -7.50
N ASN A 55 4.50 -5.10 -7.35
CA ASN A 55 4.54 -4.25 -6.16
C ASN A 55 4.22 -5.04 -4.87
N ARG A 56 3.35 -6.06 -4.95
CA ARG A 56 2.96 -6.88 -3.79
C ARG A 56 4.11 -7.68 -3.19
N VAL A 57 5.12 -8.06 -3.99
CA VAL A 57 6.33 -8.72 -3.48
C VAL A 57 7.04 -7.81 -2.47
N ALA A 58 7.28 -6.56 -2.87
CA ALA A 58 7.94 -5.57 -2.02
C ALA A 58 7.09 -5.18 -0.80
N ILE A 59 5.77 -5.05 -0.98
CA ILE A 59 4.84 -4.78 0.11
C ILE A 59 4.79 -5.95 1.12
N ALA A 60 4.89 -7.20 0.69
CA ALA A 60 4.97 -8.33 1.62
C ALA A 60 6.21 -8.21 2.52
N ILE A 61 7.40 -8.01 1.93
CA ILE A 61 8.64 -7.81 2.69
C ILE A 61 8.57 -6.60 3.62
N GLN A 62 8.05 -5.47 3.12
CA GLN A 62 7.82 -4.26 3.91
C GLN A 62 7.02 -4.55 5.19
N ASN A 63 5.91 -5.28 5.05
CA ASN A 63 5.02 -5.53 6.18
C ASN A 63 5.57 -6.61 7.10
N ILE A 64 6.34 -7.59 6.62
CA ILE A 64 7.10 -8.51 7.48
C ILE A 64 8.03 -7.70 8.40
N VAL A 65 8.83 -6.79 7.82
CA VAL A 65 9.76 -5.96 8.60
C VAL A 65 9.01 -5.04 9.56
N GLY A 66 7.95 -4.37 9.10
CA GLY A 66 7.16 -3.45 9.91
C GLY A 66 6.44 -4.14 11.07
N VAL A 67 5.79 -5.28 10.82
CA VAL A 67 5.13 -6.11 11.85
C VAL A 67 6.14 -6.60 12.88
N ALA A 68 7.30 -7.13 12.44
CA ALA A 68 8.35 -7.57 13.35
C ALA A 68 8.87 -6.42 14.23
N SER A 69 9.05 -5.23 13.65
CA SER A 69 9.52 -4.04 14.38
C SER A 69 8.51 -3.58 15.43
N PHE A 70 7.22 -3.42 15.06
CA PHE A 70 6.19 -3.00 16.01
C PHE A 70 5.86 -4.06 17.06
N SER A 71 5.93 -5.34 16.71
CA SER A 71 5.78 -6.44 17.67
C SER A 71 6.86 -6.40 18.74
N ARG A 72 8.13 -6.15 18.36
CA ARG A 72 9.24 -5.99 19.32
C ARG A 72 9.09 -4.75 20.22
N GLN A 73 8.35 -3.74 19.77
CA GLN A 73 8.04 -2.54 20.57
C GLN A 73 6.85 -2.74 21.52
N GLY A 74 6.14 -3.88 21.44
CA GLY A 74 5.00 -4.19 22.31
C GLY A 74 3.70 -3.46 21.96
N VAL A 75 3.60 -2.81 20.78
CA VAL A 75 2.42 -2.04 20.39
C VAL A 75 1.42 -2.80 19.51
N LEU A 76 1.78 -4.00 19.03
CA LEU A 76 0.93 -4.81 18.16
C LEU A 76 0.06 -5.77 18.98
N ASN A 77 -1.25 -5.53 18.97
CA ASN A 77 -2.24 -6.45 19.53
C ASN A 77 -2.69 -7.48 18.48
N PHE A 78 -2.08 -8.66 18.46
CA PHE A 78 -2.40 -9.72 17.48
C PHE A 78 -3.87 -10.18 17.52
N ARG A 79 -4.49 -10.22 18.71
CA ARG A 79 -5.89 -10.66 18.82
C ARG A 79 -6.81 -9.69 18.09
N VAL A 80 -6.61 -8.39 18.27
CA VAL A 80 -7.36 -7.35 17.55
C VAL A 80 -7.00 -7.37 16.07
N ALA A 81 -5.72 -7.54 15.73
CA ALA A 81 -5.26 -7.58 14.34
C ALA A 81 -5.94 -8.70 13.53
N ILE A 82 -6.07 -9.91 14.10
CA ILE A 82 -6.70 -11.06 13.45
C ILE A 82 -8.18 -10.79 13.15
N ILE A 83 -8.92 -10.16 14.07
CA ILE A 83 -10.35 -9.85 13.89
C ILE A 83 -10.60 -9.02 12.62
N TYR A 84 -9.74 -8.03 12.37
CA TYR A 84 -9.84 -7.17 11.20
C TYR A 84 -9.16 -7.77 9.95
N ALA A 85 -8.13 -8.60 10.13
CA ALA A 85 -7.42 -9.23 9.02
C ALA A 85 -8.28 -10.26 8.30
N VAL A 86 -9.07 -11.08 9.00
CA VAL A 86 -9.90 -12.13 8.39
C VAL A 86 -10.82 -11.60 7.28
N PRO A 87 -11.73 -10.62 7.53
CA PRO A 87 -12.59 -10.10 6.47
C PRO A 87 -11.79 -9.43 5.34
N ALA A 88 -10.70 -8.73 5.66
CA ALA A 88 -9.84 -8.10 4.67
C ALA A 88 -9.12 -9.10 3.76
N VAL A 89 -8.67 -10.24 4.31
CA VAL A 89 -8.05 -11.33 3.54
C VAL A 89 -9.08 -11.91 2.57
N ILE A 90 -10.28 -12.24 3.04
CA ILE A 90 -11.35 -12.78 2.19
C ILE A 90 -11.69 -11.79 1.06
N GLY A 91 -11.87 -10.50 1.41
CA GLY A 91 -12.09 -9.45 0.42
C GLY A 91 -10.95 -9.34 -0.58
N SER A 92 -9.70 -9.46 -0.14
CA SER A 92 -8.54 -9.33 -1.03
C SER A 92 -8.45 -10.43 -2.08
N ILE A 93 -8.90 -11.64 -1.76
CA ILE A 93 -8.97 -12.73 -2.74
C ILE A 93 -9.98 -12.36 -3.83
N VAL A 94 -11.16 -11.87 -3.45
CA VAL A 94 -12.18 -11.41 -4.41
C VAL A 94 -11.63 -10.28 -5.28
N GLY A 95 -11.05 -9.25 -4.66
CA GLY A 95 -10.46 -8.13 -5.39
C GLY A 95 -9.34 -8.55 -6.34
N ALA A 96 -8.45 -9.45 -5.91
CA ALA A 96 -7.33 -9.92 -6.71
C ALA A 96 -7.80 -10.74 -7.93
N ASN A 97 -8.82 -11.59 -7.77
CA ASN A 97 -9.41 -12.30 -8.90
C ASN A 97 -10.01 -11.33 -9.93
N ILE A 98 -10.70 -10.28 -9.47
CA ILE A 98 -11.20 -9.25 -10.39
C ILE A 98 -10.04 -8.54 -11.09
N ALA A 99 -8.94 -8.24 -10.39
CA ALA A 99 -7.84 -7.48 -10.96
C ALA A 99 -7.02 -8.21 -12.01
N VAL A 100 -6.85 -9.53 -11.90
CA VAL A 100 -6.08 -10.31 -12.89
C VAL A 100 -6.81 -10.42 -14.24
N ASP A 101 -8.14 -10.33 -14.24
CA ASP A 101 -8.97 -10.38 -15.44
C ASP A 101 -9.10 -9.02 -16.15
N VAL A 102 -8.66 -7.93 -15.50
CA VAL A 102 -8.72 -6.57 -16.07
C VAL A 102 -7.55 -6.36 -17.03
N ASN A 103 -7.88 -5.90 -18.25
CA ASN A 103 -6.86 -5.53 -19.23
C ASN A 103 -5.99 -4.35 -18.75
N SER A 104 -4.75 -4.30 -19.23
CA SER A 104 -3.74 -3.36 -18.73
C SER A 104 -4.13 -1.89 -18.91
N GLU A 105 -4.75 -1.52 -20.04
CA GLU A 105 -5.15 -0.13 -20.30
C GLU A 105 -6.23 0.35 -19.32
N LEU A 106 -7.23 -0.50 -19.05
CA LEU A 106 -8.24 -0.19 -18.04
C LEU A 106 -7.61 -0.12 -16.65
N MET A 107 -6.68 -1.02 -16.31
CA MET A 107 -5.97 -0.99 -15.04
C MET A 107 -5.16 0.32 -14.87
N GLU A 108 -4.50 0.82 -15.91
CA GLU A 108 -3.80 2.11 -15.89
C GLU A 108 -4.74 3.25 -15.55
N ARG A 109 -5.90 3.32 -16.23
CA ARG A 109 -6.91 4.36 -15.96
C ARG A 109 -7.43 4.27 -14.53
N VAL A 110 -7.72 3.06 -14.06
CA VAL A 110 -8.20 2.85 -12.69
C VAL A 110 -7.14 3.28 -11.66
N ILE A 111 -5.86 2.92 -11.85
CA ILE A 111 -4.77 3.40 -10.99
C ILE A 111 -4.72 4.93 -11.02
N GLY A 112 -4.80 5.55 -12.20
CA GLY A 112 -4.85 7.00 -12.36
C GLY A 112 -6.00 7.66 -11.58
N PHE A 113 -7.21 7.10 -11.65
CA PHE A 113 -8.36 7.61 -10.88
C PHE A 113 -8.18 7.43 -9.38
N VAL A 114 -7.66 6.27 -8.92
CA VAL A 114 -7.35 6.05 -7.50
C VAL A 114 -6.30 7.07 -7.03
N MET A 115 -5.29 7.37 -7.84
CA MET A 115 -4.28 8.38 -7.53
C MET A 115 -4.91 9.77 -7.32
N VAL A 116 -5.78 10.22 -8.23
CA VAL A 116 -6.51 11.49 -8.08
C VAL A 116 -7.38 11.48 -6.82
N GLY A 117 -8.13 10.39 -6.60
CA GLY A 117 -9.00 10.23 -5.42
C GLY A 117 -8.23 10.24 -4.09
N MET A 118 -6.94 9.91 -4.10
CA MET A 118 -6.08 9.94 -2.92
C MET A 118 -5.53 11.34 -2.61
N ILE A 119 -5.55 12.30 -3.54
CA ILE A 119 -5.03 13.67 -3.33
C ILE A 119 -5.65 14.34 -2.08
N PRO A 120 -6.99 14.34 -1.89
CA PRO A 120 -7.61 14.91 -0.68
C PRO A 120 -7.07 14.30 0.61
N THR A 121 -6.81 12.99 0.64
CA THR A 121 -6.29 12.31 1.85
C THR A 121 -4.84 12.68 2.15
N ILE A 122 -4.05 13.00 1.12
CA ILE A 122 -2.68 13.49 1.25
C ILE A 122 -2.71 14.96 1.72
N ILE A 123 -3.71 15.74 1.29
CA ILE A 123 -3.82 17.17 1.59
C ILE A 123 -4.47 17.45 2.96
N TRP A 124 -5.59 16.81 3.25
CA TRP A 124 -6.40 17.04 4.44
C TRP A 124 -6.09 15.95 5.46
N LYS A 125 -5.28 16.27 6.47
CA LYS A 125 -4.76 15.35 7.48
C LYS A 125 -5.89 14.59 8.20
N PRO A 126 -6.26 13.35 7.79
CA PRO A 126 -7.42 12.69 8.36
C PRO A 126 -7.18 12.31 9.82
N ALA A 127 -5.94 11.96 10.17
CA ALA A 127 -5.54 11.56 11.52
C ALA A 127 -5.80 12.62 12.61
N LYS A 128 -5.73 13.93 12.29
CA LYS A 128 -6.02 15.01 13.27
C LYS A 128 -7.51 15.23 13.49
N LEU A 129 -8.32 15.01 12.46
CA LEU A 129 -9.77 15.16 12.54
C LEU A 129 -10.39 14.00 13.31
N ILE A 130 -9.80 12.80 13.17
CA ILE A 130 -10.36 11.55 13.69
C ILE A 130 -10.12 11.36 15.20
N GLN A 131 -9.03 11.89 15.78
CA GLN A 131 -8.78 11.81 17.23
C GLN A 131 -9.91 12.42 18.10
N LYS A 132 -10.77 13.26 17.54
CA LYS A 132 -11.86 13.92 18.28
C LYS A 132 -13.17 13.11 18.39
N LEU A 133 -13.31 11.97 17.70
CA LEU A 133 -14.62 11.32 17.48
C LEU A 133 -14.83 9.97 18.20
N VAL A 134 -13.91 9.53 19.05
CA VAL A 134 -13.92 8.18 19.65
C VAL A 134 -14.93 8.07 20.81
N SER A 135 -15.89 7.15 20.71
CA SER A 135 -16.81 6.74 21.80
C SER A 135 -17.07 5.22 21.74
N TYR A 136 -16.99 4.57 22.90
CA TYR A 136 -16.84 3.11 23.06
C TYR A 136 -18.14 2.31 22.85
N GLY A 137 -17.99 1.18 22.14
CA GLY A 137 -18.74 -0.07 22.34
C GLY A 137 -20.15 -0.17 21.74
N ASP A 138 -20.31 -0.99 20.68
CA ASP A 138 -21.63 -1.52 20.33
C ASP A 138 -21.55 -2.79 19.44
N VAL A 139 -22.50 -3.73 19.58
CA VAL A 139 -22.56 -4.96 18.76
C VAL A 139 -22.78 -4.63 17.28
N LYS A 140 -23.46 -3.51 16.98
CA LYS A 140 -23.60 -2.97 15.62
C LYS A 140 -22.26 -2.66 14.95
N LYS A 141 -21.22 -2.32 15.74
CA LYS A 141 -19.86 -2.12 15.20
C LYS A 141 -19.24 -3.42 14.66
N ARG A 142 -19.63 -4.62 15.16
CA ARG A 142 -19.04 -5.90 14.69
C ARG A 142 -19.41 -6.24 13.26
N ILE A 143 -20.68 -6.14 12.88
CA ILE A 143 -21.12 -6.39 11.50
C ILE A 143 -20.54 -5.32 10.56
N LEU A 144 -20.58 -4.06 11.00
CA LEU A 144 -19.98 -2.95 10.25
C LEU A 144 -18.47 -3.16 10.02
N ASN A 145 -17.74 -3.65 11.03
CA ASN A 145 -16.33 -4.01 10.91
C ASN A 145 -16.11 -5.07 9.83
N VAL A 146 -16.91 -6.14 9.83
CA VAL A 146 -16.79 -7.18 8.79
C VAL A 146 -17.01 -6.59 7.40
N ILE A 147 -18.07 -5.81 7.20
CA ILE A 147 -18.40 -5.21 5.90
C ILE A 147 -17.30 -4.23 5.45
N VAL A 148 -16.88 -3.32 6.32
CA VAL A 148 -15.89 -2.29 5.98
C VAL A 148 -14.53 -2.91 5.70
N PHE A 149 -14.03 -3.79 6.56
CA PHE A 149 -12.72 -4.40 6.34
C PHE A 149 -12.73 -5.40 5.18
N PHE A 150 -13.87 -6.06 4.90
CA PHE A 150 -14.05 -6.81 3.67
C PHE A 150 -13.95 -5.89 2.44
N ALA A 151 -14.66 -4.77 2.42
CA ALA A 151 -14.61 -3.81 1.31
C ALA A 151 -13.21 -3.21 1.11
N ILE A 152 -12.51 -2.87 2.20
CA ILE A 152 -11.10 -2.44 2.15
C ILE A 152 -10.23 -3.56 1.61
N GLY A 153 -10.50 -4.81 2.00
CA GLY A 153 -9.88 -6.01 1.45
C GLY A 153 -10.08 -6.12 -0.05
N VAL A 154 -11.32 -6.00 -0.55
CA VAL A 154 -11.64 -6.02 -1.99
C VAL A 154 -10.86 -4.94 -2.72
N HIS A 155 -10.88 -3.70 -2.23
CA HIS A 155 -10.06 -2.61 -2.80
C HIS A 155 -8.58 -2.96 -2.80
N GLY A 156 -8.05 -3.43 -1.67
CA GLY A 156 -6.62 -3.72 -1.51
C GLY A 156 -6.13 -4.97 -2.24
N GLY A 157 -7.00 -5.94 -2.48
CA GLY A 157 -6.72 -7.09 -3.36
C GLY A 157 -6.80 -6.71 -4.83
N PHE A 158 -7.73 -5.82 -5.18
CA PHE A 158 -7.86 -5.31 -6.53
C PHE A 158 -6.66 -4.43 -6.92
N ILE A 159 -6.36 -3.39 -6.14
CA ILE A 159 -5.22 -2.50 -6.37
C ILE A 159 -4.49 -2.18 -5.05
N GLN A 160 -3.17 -2.37 -5.04
CA GLN A 160 -2.33 -2.06 -3.87
C GLN A 160 -1.99 -0.56 -3.79
N ALA A 161 -3.00 0.32 -3.82
CA ALA A 161 -2.84 1.78 -3.78
C ALA A 161 -3.78 2.40 -2.74
N GLY A 162 -3.23 3.24 -1.85
CA GLY A 162 -4.01 3.97 -0.83
C GLY A 162 -4.66 3.12 0.28
N VAL A 163 -4.54 1.80 0.21
CA VAL A 163 -5.17 0.85 1.15
C VAL A 163 -4.86 1.15 2.61
N GLY A 164 -3.61 1.54 2.90
CA GLY A 164 -3.19 1.86 4.26
C GLY A 164 -3.96 3.04 4.85
N VAL A 165 -4.36 4.02 4.04
CA VAL A 165 -5.17 5.16 4.50
C VAL A 165 -6.58 4.69 4.87
N PHE A 166 -7.20 3.86 4.04
CA PHE A 166 -8.53 3.31 4.34
C PHE A 166 -8.51 2.44 5.60
N LEU A 167 -7.48 1.62 5.79
CA LEU A 167 -7.29 0.85 7.02
C LEU A 167 -7.09 1.76 8.23
N LEU A 168 -6.28 2.81 8.14
CA LEU A 168 -6.12 3.76 9.25
C LEU A 168 -7.43 4.43 9.61
N ILE A 169 -8.22 4.87 8.63
CA ILE A 169 -9.54 5.48 8.85
C ILE A 169 -10.47 4.45 9.54
N GLY A 170 -10.55 3.22 9.02
CA GLY A 170 -11.40 2.17 9.60
C GLY A 170 -10.99 1.80 11.03
N LEU A 171 -9.70 1.62 11.29
CA LEU A 171 -9.16 1.24 12.60
C LEU A 171 -9.32 2.34 13.64
N THR A 172 -9.16 3.61 13.25
CA THR A 172 -9.27 4.74 14.19
C THR A 172 -10.72 5.19 14.43
N ILE A 173 -11.58 5.19 13.40
CA ILE A 173 -12.98 5.61 13.54
C ILE A 173 -13.86 4.48 14.08
N ILE A 174 -13.72 3.27 13.53
CA ILE A 174 -14.63 2.16 13.84
C ILE A 174 -14.02 1.27 14.93
N GLY A 175 -12.70 1.07 14.87
CA GLY A 175 -11.96 0.29 15.85
C GLY A 175 -11.63 1.05 17.14
N ASP A 176 -11.85 2.38 17.19
CA ASP A 176 -11.55 3.24 18.34
C ASP A 176 -10.08 3.15 18.80
N LEU A 177 -9.16 2.83 17.88
CA LEU A 177 -7.75 2.61 18.17
C LEU A 177 -6.94 3.90 18.01
N ASP A 178 -5.88 4.06 18.81
CA ASP A 178 -4.94 5.14 18.60
C ASP A 178 -4.14 4.96 17.29
N LEU A 179 -3.44 6.01 16.86
CA LEU A 179 -2.73 6.01 15.58
C LEU A 179 -1.54 5.04 15.55
N VAL A 180 -0.87 4.82 16.68
CA VAL A 180 0.29 3.92 16.76
C VAL A 180 -0.17 2.47 16.70
N GLU A 181 -1.17 2.12 17.50
CA GLU A 181 -1.80 0.80 17.48
C GLU A 181 -2.42 0.52 16.11
N SER A 182 -3.16 1.48 15.53
CA SER A 182 -3.73 1.38 14.18
C SER A 182 -2.68 1.13 13.11
N ASN A 183 -1.53 1.82 13.17
CA ASN A 183 -0.44 1.59 12.22
C ASN A 183 0.13 0.18 12.33
N SER A 184 0.32 -0.32 13.56
CA SER A 184 0.82 -1.68 13.79
C SER A 184 -0.14 -2.74 13.23
N ILE A 185 -1.44 -2.61 13.53
CA ILE A 185 -2.49 -3.54 13.08
C ILE A 185 -2.69 -3.45 11.56
N LYS A 186 -2.67 -2.24 11.00
CA LYS A 186 -2.72 -2.00 9.55
C LYS A 186 -1.64 -2.83 8.83
N LEU A 187 -0.39 -2.79 9.31
CA LEU A 187 0.70 -3.54 8.64
C LEU A 187 0.49 -5.05 8.74
N PHE A 188 -0.04 -5.55 9.85
CA PHE A 188 -0.39 -6.96 9.97
C PHE A 188 -1.52 -7.35 9.00
N ILE A 189 -2.59 -6.56 8.91
CA ILE A 189 -3.69 -6.78 7.97
C ILE A 189 -3.15 -6.78 6.53
N ILE A 190 -2.32 -5.78 6.17
CA ILE A 190 -1.70 -5.68 4.85
C ILE A 190 -0.82 -6.88 4.58
N LEU A 191 -0.03 -7.37 5.54
CA LEU A 191 0.78 -8.58 5.35
C LEU A 191 -0.11 -9.76 4.96
N CYS A 192 -1.11 -10.08 5.77
CA CYS A 192 -1.98 -11.23 5.55
C CYS A 192 -2.69 -11.18 4.19
N PHE A 193 -3.35 -10.06 3.89
CA PHE A 193 -4.12 -9.98 2.64
C PHE A 193 -3.21 -9.81 1.42
N THR A 194 -2.04 -9.16 1.56
CA THR A 194 -1.08 -9.05 0.45
C THR A 194 -0.53 -10.40 0.08
N LEU A 195 -0.27 -11.31 1.03
CA LEU A 195 0.15 -12.67 0.72
C LEU A 195 -0.93 -13.44 -0.04
N ALA A 196 -2.19 -13.31 0.37
CA ALA A 196 -3.32 -13.94 -0.32
C ALA A 196 -3.51 -13.39 -1.74
N ALA A 197 -3.50 -12.06 -1.91
CA ALA A 197 -3.58 -11.44 -3.22
C ALA A 197 -2.35 -11.76 -4.09
N LEU A 198 -1.13 -11.68 -3.54
CA LEU A 198 0.11 -11.99 -4.26
C LEU A 198 0.08 -13.42 -4.81
N TYR A 199 -0.47 -14.39 -4.07
CA TYR A 199 -0.67 -15.74 -4.58
C TYR A 199 -1.53 -15.76 -5.86
N VAL A 200 -2.65 -15.04 -5.88
CA VAL A 200 -3.52 -14.92 -7.08
C VAL A 200 -2.77 -14.28 -8.25
N PHE A 201 -2.02 -13.21 -8.03
CA PHE A 201 -1.23 -12.57 -9.08
C PHE A 201 -0.09 -13.48 -9.58
N LEU A 202 0.51 -14.29 -8.71
CA LEU A 202 1.60 -15.20 -9.03
C LEU A 202 1.13 -16.34 -9.94
N ILE A 203 0.01 -17.00 -9.62
CA ILE A 203 -0.50 -18.11 -10.44
C ILE A 203 -1.00 -17.66 -11.81
N ASN A 204 -1.38 -16.38 -11.95
CA ASN A 204 -1.76 -15.77 -13.23
C ASN A 204 -0.57 -15.13 -13.98
N GLY A 205 0.66 -15.25 -13.48
CA GLY A 205 1.86 -14.75 -14.18
C GLY A 205 2.06 -13.23 -14.13
N HIS A 206 1.37 -12.50 -13.25
CA HIS A 206 1.45 -11.03 -13.14
C HIS A 206 2.53 -10.55 -12.16
N VAL A 207 3.69 -11.21 -12.12
CA VAL A 207 4.79 -10.85 -11.21
C VAL A 207 6.11 -10.81 -11.96
N ASN A 208 6.73 -9.63 -12.00
CA ASN A 208 8.11 -9.47 -12.41
C ASN A 208 9.03 -9.58 -11.17
N TRP A 209 9.74 -10.69 -11.06
CA TRP A 209 10.58 -10.97 -9.89
C TRP A 209 11.76 -10.00 -9.74
N GLN A 210 12.36 -9.56 -10.84
CA GLN A 210 13.52 -8.67 -10.81
C GLN A 210 13.17 -7.34 -10.14
N TYR A 211 12.13 -6.66 -10.62
CA TYR A 211 11.68 -5.40 -10.01
C TYR A 211 11.07 -5.62 -8.62
N GLY A 212 10.34 -6.73 -8.40
CA GLY A 212 9.77 -7.05 -7.10
C GLY A 212 10.81 -7.23 -6.00
N LEU A 213 11.92 -7.92 -6.30
CA LEU A 213 13.02 -8.13 -5.36
C LEU A 213 13.84 -6.85 -5.13
N LEU A 214 14.11 -6.07 -6.19
CA LEU A 214 14.81 -4.78 -6.05
C LEU A 214 14.01 -3.80 -5.17
N LEU A 215 12.70 -3.67 -5.42
CA LEU A 215 11.82 -2.88 -4.57
C LEU A 215 11.81 -3.40 -3.13
N SER A 216 11.82 -4.73 -2.92
CA SER A 216 11.82 -5.33 -1.58
C SER A 216 12.97 -4.87 -0.71
N VAL A 217 14.17 -4.67 -1.27
CA VAL A 217 15.35 -4.14 -0.55
C VAL A 217 15.06 -2.74 -0.01
N GLY A 218 14.55 -1.86 -0.88
CA GLY A 218 14.13 -0.51 -0.51
C GLY A 218 12.99 -0.54 0.50
N ASN A 219 11.89 -1.21 0.17
CA ASN A 219 10.69 -1.27 1.00
C ASN A 219 10.96 -1.81 2.40
N GLY A 220 11.76 -2.87 2.53
CA GLY A 220 12.15 -3.43 3.82
C GLY A 220 12.97 -2.46 4.66
N SER A 221 14.01 -1.86 4.08
CA SER A 221 14.86 -0.88 4.79
C SER A 221 14.08 0.39 5.16
N GLY A 222 13.24 0.90 4.26
CA GLY A 222 12.33 2.02 4.51
C GLY A 222 11.35 1.72 5.65
N ALA A 223 10.79 0.50 5.70
CA ALA A 223 9.90 0.08 6.77
C ALA A 223 10.61 -0.03 8.13
N LEU A 224 11.85 -0.52 8.14
CA LEU A 224 12.65 -0.59 9.36
C LEU A 224 12.90 0.80 9.95
N VAL A 225 13.25 1.76 9.09
CA VAL A 225 13.46 3.16 9.49
C VAL A 225 12.14 3.81 9.92
N GLY A 226 11.09 3.67 9.10
CA GLY A 226 9.77 4.25 9.36
C GLY A 226 9.12 3.76 10.65
N SER A 227 9.35 2.49 11.03
CA SER A 227 8.78 1.92 12.27
C SER A 227 9.49 2.37 13.54
N ARG A 228 10.68 2.98 13.44
CA ARG A 228 11.48 3.46 14.58
C ARG A 228 11.49 4.98 14.74
N MET A 229 11.04 5.72 13.74
CA MET A 229 11.13 7.18 13.71
C MET A 229 9.78 7.86 13.99
N ALA A 230 9.78 8.81 14.93
CA ALA A 230 8.70 9.78 15.06
C ALA A 230 8.93 10.96 14.10
N VAL A 231 8.23 10.99 12.97
CA VAL A 231 8.41 12.05 11.96
C VAL A 231 7.67 13.32 12.38
N LYS A 232 8.35 14.24 13.08
CA LYS A 232 7.80 15.59 13.38
C LYS A 232 8.16 16.66 12.34
N ASN A 233 9.36 16.62 11.76
CA ASN A 233 9.88 17.71 10.92
C ASN A 233 9.94 17.42 9.40
N GLY A 234 9.76 16.17 8.97
CA GLY A 234 9.83 15.77 7.55
C GLY A 234 8.47 15.63 6.85
N GLU A 235 7.36 15.75 7.57
CA GLU A 235 6.01 15.46 7.07
C GLU A 235 5.63 16.30 5.84
N LYS A 236 5.95 17.61 5.87
CA LYS A 236 5.65 18.53 4.75
C LYS A 236 6.39 18.15 3.47
N PHE A 237 7.67 17.77 3.60
CA PHE A 237 8.51 17.40 2.46
C PHE A 237 8.05 16.10 1.80
N VAL A 238 7.82 15.05 2.62
CA VAL A 238 7.28 13.76 2.15
C VAL A 238 5.96 13.96 1.42
N ARG A 239 5.07 14.78 1.99
CA ARG A 239 3.79 15.11 1.38
C ARG A 239 3.94 15.84 0.04
N ALA A 240 4.84 16.81 -0.06
CA ALA A 240 5.08 17.55 -1.31
C ALA A 240 5.53 16.60 -2.43
N ILE A 241 6.46 15.69 -2.13
CA ILE A 241 6.92 14.66 -3.08
C ILE A 241 5.75 13.76 -3.49
N LEU A 242 4.95 13.26 -2.55
CA LEU A 242 3.80 12.42 -2.87
C LEU A 242 2.80 13.11 -3.78
N ILE A 243 2.47 14.39 -3.51
CA ILE A 243 1.56 15.16 -4.36
C ILE A 243 2.15 15.30 -5.77
N ALA A 244 3.43 15.65 -5.88
CA ALA A 244 4.09 15.80 -7.18
C ALA A 244 4.04 14.49 -7.99
N VAL A 245 4.42 13.36 -7.38
CA VAL A 245 4.38 12.05 -8.02
C VAL A 245 2.95 11.69 -8.43
N VAL A 246 1.98 11.82 -7.53
CA VAL A 246 0.58 11.50 -7.79
C VAL A 246 0.02 12.33 -8.95
N VAL A 247 0.28 13.64 -8.99
CA VAL A 247 -0.22 14.53 -10.05
C VAL A 247 0.40 14.17 -11.39
N VAL A 248 1.73 14.05 -11.47
CA VAL A 248 2.43 13.69 -12.71
C VAL A 248 1.98 12.33 -13.22
N SER A 249 1.87 11.35 -12.32
CA SER A 249 1.43 10.00 -12.66
C SER A 249 -0.03 9.94 -13.09
N ALA A 250 -0.93 10.63 -12.40
CA ALA A 250 -2.35 10.65 -12.76
C ALA A 250 -2.56 11.29 -14.14
N ILE A 251 -1.88 12.40 -14.44
CA ILE A 251 -1.93 13.07 -15.74
C ILE A 251 -1.55 12.07 -16.85
N LYS A 252 -0.37 11.43 -16.71
CA LYS A 252 0.13 10.48 -17.71
C LYS A 252 -0.74 9.23 -17.86
N LEU A 253 -1.19 8.61 -16.75
CA LEU A 253 -1.99 7.38 -16.79
C LEU A 253 -3.44 7.59 -17.27
N LEU A 254 -3.99 8.79 -17.11
CA LEU A 254 -5.33 9.13 -17.62
C LEU A 254 -5.30 9.63 -19.08
N GLY A 255 -4.13 9.64 -19.72
CA GLY A 255 -3.98 10.08 -21.11
C GLY A 255 -4.07 11.60 -21.31
N PHE A 256 -3.98 12.38 -20.24
CA PHE A 256 -3.73 13.82 -20.35
C PHE A 256 -2.23 13.98 -20.65
N GLY A 257 -1.88 14.26 -21.90
CA GLY A 257 -0.48 14.27 -22.35
C GLY A 257 0.45 15.17 -21.53
N LEU A 258 1.67 14.68 -21.29
CA LEU A 258 2.86 15.41 -20.86
C LEU A 258 3.98 15.16 -21.87
#